data_AF-A0AAQ3Q2R6-F1
#
_entry.id   AF-A0AAQ3Q2R6-F1
#
_cell.length_a   1.000
_cell.length_b   1.000
_cell.length_c   1.000
_cell.angle_alpha   90.00
_cell.angle_beta   90.00
_cell.angle_gamma   90.00
#
_symmetry.space_group_name_H-M   'P 1'
#
loop_
_entity.id
_entity.type
_entity.pdbx_description
1 polymer ?
#
loop_
_entity_poly.entity_id
_entity_poly.type
_entity_poly.pdbx_seq_one_letter_code
_entity_poly.pdbx_strand_id
1 'polypeptide(L)'
;MGVAGVLGTALLCAIHGATVENTLFEDGDGANTFRAFNPTQAEETHMYRTNWGIGHGLKDILEAHKGPFTGQGHKGLYEILTTSWHAQLSLNLAMLGSLTIVVAHHMYSMPPYPYLAIDYGTQLSLFTHHMWIGGFLIVGAATHAAIFMVRDYDPTTRYEDLLDRVLRHRDAIISHLNWACIFLGFHSFGLYIHNDTMSALGRPQDMFSDTAI
;
A
#
# COMPACT_ATOMS: atom_id res chain seq x y z
N MET A 1 -8.57 2.44 9.84
CA MET A 1 -9.03 3.02 8.56
C MET A 1 -8.61 4.47 8.55
N GLY A 2 -7.71 4.88 7.65
CA GLY A 2 -7.09 6.21 7.69
C GLY A 2 -6.68 6.72 6.31
N VAL A 3 -7.52 6.55 5.30
CA VAL A 3 -7.31 7.16 3.96
C VAL A 3 -7.66 8.66 3.99
N ALA A 4 -8.47 9.10 4.96
CA ALA A 4 -8.88 10.50 5.11
C ALA A 4 -7.75 11.43 5.59
N GLY A 5 -6.79 10.92 6.37
CA GLY A 5 -5.68 11.73 6.89
C GLY A 5 -4.64 12.07 5.81
N VAL A 6 -4.30 11.10 4.95
CA VAL A 6 -3.31 11.27 3.86
C VAL A 6 -3.78 12.33 2.84
N LEU A 7 -5.09 12.38 2.56
CA LEU A 7 -5.68 13.39 1.67
C LEU A 7 -5.65 14.81 2.26
N GLY A 8 -5.80 14.95 3.58
CA GLY A 8 -5.76 16.26 4.25
C GLY A 8 -4.37 16.89 4.22
N THR A 9 -3.32 16.10 4.43
CA THR A 9 -1.93 16.56 4.42
C THR A 9 -1.46 16.91 3.00
N ALA A 10 -1.83 16.10 2.01
CA ALA A 10 -1.55 16.38 0.61
C ALA A 10 -2.20 17.69 0.14
N LEU A 11 -3.41 18.00 0.63
CA LEU A 11 -4.11 19.25 0.30
C LEU A 11 -3.45 20.48 0.93
N LEU A 12 -2.97 20.39 2.18
CA LEU A 12 -2.29 21.49 2.88
C LEU A 12 -0.90 21.79 2.32
N CYS A 13 -0.14 20.76 1.91
CA CYS A 13 1.15 20.92 1.24
C CYS A 13 1.01 21.46 -0.19
N ALA A 14 -0.08 21.15 -0.90
CA ALA A 14 -0.36 21.70 -2.22
C ALA A 14 -0.65 23.23 -2.19
N ILE A 15 -1.13 23.76 -1.06
CA ILE A 15 -1.46 25.20 -0.92
C ILE A 15 -0.23 26.07 -0.65
N HIS A 16 0.85 25.54 -0.05
CA HIS A 16 2.02 26.32 0.37
C HIS A 16 3.28 26.04 -0.45
N GLY A 17 3.13 25.98 -1.77
CA GLY A 17 4.19 25.62 -2.72
C GLY A 17 5.60 26.09 -2.38
N ALA A 18 6.55 25.18 -2.61
CA ALA A 18 7.98 25.38 -2.87
C ALA A 18 8.48 26.84 -2.76
N THR A 19 8.74 27.31 -1.54
CA THR A 19 9.47 28.56 -1.33
C THR A 19 10.85 28.26 -0.71
N VAL A 20 11.85 29.04 -1.12
CA VAL A 20 13.31 28.78 -1.05
C VAL A 20 13.94 28.83 0.36
N GLU A 21 13.14 29.00 1.41
CA GLU A 21 13.50 28.63 2.78
C GLU A 21 12.39 27.72 3.27
N ASN A 22 12.73 26.57 3.87
CA ASN A 22 11.75 25.63 4.40
C ASN A 22 11.08 26.21 5.66
N THR A 23 10.26 27.25 5.50
CA THR A 23 9.45 27.86 6.56
C THR A 23 8.18 27.04 6.85
N LEU A 24 7.98 25.91 6.17
CA LEU A 24 6.83 25.04 6.38
C LEU A 24 6.94 24.16 7.63
N PHE A 25 8.13 24.02 8.22
CA PHE A 25 8.36 23.11 9.36
C PHE A 25 8.97 23.77 10.61
N GLU A 26 9.03 25.10 10.67
CA GLU A 26 9.32 25.82 11.92
C GLU A 26 8.01 26.23 12.61
N ASP A 27 7.46 25.33 13.42
CA ASP A 27 6.75 25.76 14.63
C ASP A 27 7.67 25.41 15.81
N GLY A 28 7.95 26.39 16.67
CA GLY A 28 9.09 26.44 17.61
C GLY A 28 9.14 25.36 18.70
N ASP A 29 8.28 24.34 18.64
CA ASP A 29 8.19 23.24 19.60
C ASP A 29 8.43 21.85 18.96
N GLY A 30 8.70 21.74 17.65
CA GLY A 30 9.13 20.47 17.01
C GLY A 30 8.90 20.38 15.50
N ALA A 31 9.69 19.54 14.81
CA ALA A 31 9.70 19.37 13.34
C ALA A 31 8.49 18.58 12.77
N ASN A 32 7.33 18.58 13.45
CA ASN A 32 6.15 17.82 13.06
C ASN A 32 4.98 18.79 12.82
N THR A 33 4.64 19.06 11.56
CA THR A 33 3.40 19.75 11.17
C THR A 33 2.12 18.92 11.36
N PHE A 34 2.12 17.91 12.23
CA PHE A 34 0.98 17.01 12.44
C PHE A 34 0.74 16.72 13.92
N ARG A 35 -0.08 17.54 14.58
CA ARG A 35 -0.60 17.26 15.94
C ARG A 35 -1.68 16.17 15.97
N ALA A 36 -2.06 15.62 14.82
CA ALA A 36 -3.17 14.66 14.70
C ALA A 36 -2.78 13.20 14.95
N PHE A 37 -1.50 12.88 15.17
CA PHE A 37 -1.07 11.54 15.58
C PHE A 37 -0.06 11.64 16.73
N ASN A 38 -0.45 11.11 17.89
CA ASN A 38 0.44 10.91 19.03
C ASN A 38 0.53 9.40 19.31
N PRO A 39 1.72 8.81 19.58
CA PRO A 39 1.82 7.40 19.99
C PRO A 39 0.94 7.00 21.19
N THR A 40 0.40 7.97 21.95
CA THR A 40 -0.55 7.73 23.06
C THR A 40 -1.98 8.21 22.78
N GLN A 41 -2.39 8.33 21.51
CA GLN A 41 -3.72 8.83 21.15
C GLN A 41 -4.84 8.03 21.84
N ALA A 42 -5.52 8.68 22.80
CA ALA A 42 -6.45 8.03 23.72
C ALA A 42 -7.64 7.37 22.99
N GLU A 43 -8.14 8.01 21.93
CA GLU A 43 -9.32 7.55 21.19
C GLU A 43 -9.10 6.18 20.51
N GLU A 44 -7.89 5.90 20.01
CA GLU A 44 -7.57 4.62 19.35
C GLU A 44 -7.20 3.52 20.37
N THR A 45 -6.66 3.90 21.52
CA THR A 45 -6.19 2.95 22.56
C THR A 45 -7.30 2.38 23.45
N HIS A 46 -8.51 2.97 23.43
CA HIS A 46 -9.67 2.52 24.23
C HIS A 46 -10.73 1.71 23.46
N MET A 47 -10.50 1.41 22.18
CA MET A 47 -11.48 0.73 21.33
C MET A 47 -11.69 -0.75 21.71
N TYR A 48 -10.63 -1.47 22.04
CA TYR A 48 -10.67 -2.92 22.24
C TYR A 48 -10.86 -3.29 23.71
N ARG A 49 -11.66 -4.34 23.96
CA ARG A 49 -11.99 -4.77 25.32
C ARG A 49 -10.75 -5.29 26.04
N THR A 50 -10.51 -4.78 27.24
CA THR A 50 -9.47 -5.27 28.16
C THR A 50 -10.10 -5.87 29.42
N ASN A 51 -9.33 -6.05 30.50
CA ASN A 51 -9.78 -6.63 31.76
C ASN A 51 -10.92 -5.85 32.45
N TRP A 52 -11.22 -4.63 31.98
CA TRP A 52 -12.24 -3.74 32.56
C TRP A 52 -13.64 -3.92 31.95
N GLY A 53 -13.84 -4.90 31.06
CA GLY A 53 -15.16 -5.28 30.54
C GLY A 53 -15.80 -4.32 29.52
N ILE A 54 -15.24 -3.13 29.33
CA ILE A 54 -15.67 -2.12 28.34
C ILE A 54 -14.74 -2.17 27.12
N GLY A 55 -15.32 -2.05 25.91
CA GLY A 55 -14.63 -2.09 24.63
C GLY A 55 -15.10 -3.24 23.73
N HIS A 56 -14.60 -3.31 22.49
CA HIS A 56 -15.02 -4.30 21.51
C HIS A 56 -14.15 -5.55 21.52
N GLY A 57 -14.78 -6.73 21.34
CA GLY A 57 -14.08 -7.95 20.98
C GLY A 57 -13.74 -7.95 19.49
N LEU A 58 -12.46 -8.03 19.13
CA LEU A 58 -12.04 -8.06 17.71
C LEU A 58 -12.64 -9.26 16.96
N LYS A 59 -12.72 -10.41 17.64
CA LYS A 59 -13.40 -11.60 17.11
C LYS A 59 -14.87 -11.33 16.79
N ASP A 60 -15.59 -10.71 17.72
CA ASP A 60 -17.02 -10.41 17.55
C ASP A 60 -17.24 -9.43 16.39
N ILE A 61 -16.38 -8.41 16.25
CA ILE A 61 -16.42 -7.49 15.12
C ILE A 61 -16.22 -8.26 13.81
N LEU A 62 -15.17 -9.09 13.70
CA LEU A 62 -14.87 -9.82 12.47
C LEU A 62 -16.01 -10.77 12.10
N GLU A 63 -16.50 -11.55 13.05
CA GLU A 63 -17.58 -12.50 12.81
C GLU A 63 -18.92 -11.83 12.48
N ALA A 64 -19.18 -10.62 12.97
CA ALA A 64 -20.38 -9.85 12.60
C ALA A 64 -20.34 -9.34 11.15
N HIS A 65 -19.15 -9.13 10.57
CA HIS A 65 -19.00 -8.60 9.22
C HIS A 65 -19.09 -9.71 8.17
N LYS A 66 -20.33 -9.97 7.73
CA LYS A 66 -20.68 -10.91 6.65
C LYS A 66 -21.61 -10.22 5.65
N GLY A 67 -21.60 -10.66 4.39
CA GLY A 67 -22.41 -10.06 3.33
C GLY A 67 -22.90 -11.08 2.30
N PRO A 68 -23.84 -10.68 1.43
CA PRO A 68 -24.48 -11.58 0.47
C PRO A 68 -23.51 -12.20 -0.53
N PHE A 69 -22.37 -11.55 -0.78
CA PHE A 69 -21.34 -12.01 -1.72
C PHE A 69 -20.18 -12.76 -1.06
N THR A 70 -20.08 -12.74 0.28
CA THR A 70 -18.87 -13.16 1.02
C THR A 70 -19.08 -14.40 1.89
N GLY A 71 -20.22 -15.09 1.77
CA GLY A 71 -20.50 -16.32 2.50
C GLY A 71 -20.50 -16.11 4.02
N GLN A 72 -19.68 -16.88 4.74
CA GLN A 72 -19.49 -16.72 6.18
C GLN A 72 -18.58 -15.54 6.56
N GLY A 73 -18.17 -14.71 5.59
CA GLY A 73 -17.41 -13.48 5.82
C GLY A 73 -16.07 -13.73 6.49
N HIS A 74 -15.75 -12.94 7.53
CA HIS A 74 -14.47 -13.04 8.25
C HIS A 74 -14.47 -14.07 9.39
N LYS A 75 -15.42 -15.01 9.43
CA LYS A 75 -15.44 -16.04 10.47
C LYS A 75 -14.14 -16.86 10.43
N GLY A 76 -13.50 -17.05 11.59
CA GLY A 76 -12.22 -17.75 11.70
C GLY A 76 -10.97 -16.89 11.44
N LEU A 77 -11.12 -15.68 10.86
CA LEU A 77 -9.96 -14.84 10.54
C LEU A 77 -9.19 -14.41 11.80
N TYR A 78 -9.91 -14.17 12.90
CA TYR A 78 -9.31 -13.88 14.19
C TYR A 78 -8.38 -15.01 14.65
N GLU A 79 -8.82 -16.26 14.52
CA GLU A 79 -8.02 -17.43 14.86
C GLU A 79 -6.80 -17.55 13.97
N ILE A 80 -6.91 -17.30 12.65
CA ILE A 80 -5.74 -17.31 11.75
C ILE A 80 -4.70 -16.28 12.21
N LEU A 81 -5.15 -15.05 12.44
CA LEU A 81 -4.26 -13.95 12.79
C LEU A 81 -3.71 -14.06 14.21
N THR A 82 -4.28 -14.90 15.09
CA THR A 82 -3.76 -15.09 16.46
C THR A 82 -2.93 -16.35 16.63
N THR A 83 -3.08 -17.35 15.76
CA THR A 83 -2.33 -18.61 15.85
C THR A 83 -1.17 -18.71 14.87
N SER A 84 -1.22 -18.03 13.71
CA SER A 84 -0.15 -18.08 12.70
C SER A 84 0.73 -16.83 12.73
N TRP A 85 2.01 -17.05 13.01
CA TRP A 85 3.06 -16.04 12.86
C TRP A 85 3.29 -15.65 11.40
N HIS A 86 3.15 -16.59 10.47
CA HIS A 86 3.32 -16.31 9.03
C HIS A 86 2.20 -15.41 8.50
N ALA A 87 0.96 -15.60 8.96
CA ALA A 87 -0.16 -14.72 8.60
C ALA A 87 0.05 -13.28 9.13
N GLN A 88 0.43 -13.13 10.41
CA GLN A 88 0.73 -11.81 10.99
C GLN A 88 1.88 -11.12 10.27
N LEU A 89 2.99 -11.83 10.06
CA LEU A 89 4.17 -11.28 9.42
C LEU A 89 3.88 -10.88 7.97
N SER A 90 3.11 -11.68 7.22
CA SER A 90 2.68 -11.33 5.86
C SER A 90 1.92 -10.00 5.83
N LEU A 91 0.90 -9.84 6.67
CA LEU A 91 0.09 -8.62 6.72
C LEU A 91 0.93 -7.40 7.15
N ASN A 92 1.79 -7.56 8.16
CA ASN A 92 2.65 -6.48 8.64
C ASN A 92 3.67 -6.05 7.59
N LEU A 93 4.28 -6.99 6.87
CA LEU A 93 5.19 -6.68 5.77
C LEU A 93 4.46 -6.02 4.59
N ALA A 94 3.24 -6.43 4.27
CA ALA A 94 2.44 -5.79 3.22
C ALA A 94 2.14 -4.32 3.56
N MET A 95 1.75 -4.05 4.81
CA MET A 95 1.48 -2.68 5.28
C MET A 95 2.75 -1.83 5.34
N LEU A 96 3.83 -2.35 5.92
CA LEU A 96 5.09 -1.61 6.04
C LEU A 96 5.76 -1.39 4.67
N GLY A 97 5.70 -2.38 3.79
CA GLY A 97 6.17 -2.28 2.40
C GLY A 97 5.40 -1.23 1.60
N SER A 98 4.08 -1.18 1.75
CA SER A 98 3.26 -0.14 1.14
C SER A 98 3.57 1.24 1.72
N LEU A 99 3.74 1.32 3.04
CA LEU A 99 4.07 2.57 3.73
C LEU A 99 5.41 3.14 3.27
N THR A 100 6.46 2.33 3.13
CA THR A 100 7.77 2.84 2.68
C THR A 100 7.73 3.34 1.22
N ILE A 101 6.93 2.72 0.35
CA ILE A 101 6.68 3.22 -1.02
C ILE A 101 5.95 4.58 -0.96
N VAL A 102 4.92 4.69 -0.12
CA VAL A 102 4.20 5.96 0.10
C VAL A 102 5.15 7.03 0.61
N VAL A 103 6.02 6.71 1.58
CA VAL A 103 7.06 7.62 2.09
C VAL A 103 8.00 8.07 0.97
N ALA A 104 8.46 7.17 0.09
CA ALA A 104 9.27 7.54 -1.06
C ALA A 104 8.56 8.60 -1.92
N HIS A 105 7.29 8.36 -2.26
CA HIS A 105 6.49 9.28 -3.07
C HIS A 105 6.23 10.63 -2.37
N HIS A 106 6.01 10.62 -1.05
CA HIS A 106 5.74 11.83 -0.29
C HIS A 106 7.01 12.66 -0.10
N MET A 107 8.15 12.04 0.24
CA MET A 107 9.39 12.78 0.52
C MET A 107 9.97 13.50 -0.71
N TYR A 108 9.81 12.95 -1.92
CA TYR A 108 10.32 13.64 -3.11
C TYR A 108 9.40 14.78 -3.57
N SER A 109 8.08 14.67 -3.34
CA SER A 109 7.09 15.66 -3.76
C SER A 109 6.83 16.74 -2.70
N MET A 110 7.05 16.41 -1.43
CA MET A 110 6.93 17.30 -0.27
C MET A 110 8.19 17.14 0.61
N PRO A 111 9.32 17.78 0.22
CA PRO A 111 10.60 17.64 0.92
C PRO A 111 10.50 18.09 2.38
N PRO A 112 10.65 17.18 3.37
CA PRO A 112 10.46 17.52 4.78
C PRO A 112 11.68 18.21 5.39
N TYR A 113 12.87 18.04 4.78
CA TYR A 113 14.13 18.56 5.33
C TYR A 113 14.60 19.81 4.58
N PRO A 114 15.12 20.83 5.29
CA PRO A 114 15.73 21.99 4.65
C PRO A 114 16.82 21.58 3.65
N TYR A 115 16.87 22.27 2.51
CA TYR A 115 17.84 22.05 1.43
C TYR A 115 17.79 20.68 0.72
N LEU A 116 16.90 19.77 1.10
CA LEU A 116 16.79 18.46 0.44
C LEU A 116 16.39 18.57 -1.04
N ALA A 117 15.53 19.52 -1.38
CA ALA A 117 15.04 19.75 -2.75
C ALA A 117 16.14 20.20 -3.74
N ILE A 118 17.26 20.74 -3.24
CA ILE A 118 18.37 21.22 -4.07
C ILE A 118 19.56 20.24 -4.07
N ASP A 119 19.53 19.22 -3.22
CA ASP A 119 20.49 18.12 -3.24
C ASP A 119 19.92 16.92 -4.01
N TYR A 120 20.09 16.95 -5.32
CA TYR A 120 19.57 15.92 -6.22
C TYR A 120 20.13 14.53 -5.94
N GLY A 121 21.39 14.43 -5.51
CA GLY A 121 22.02 13.14 -5.22
C GLY A 121 21.37 12.45 -4.03
N THR A 122 21.13 13.21 -2.96
CA THR A 122 20.44 12.71 -1.76
C THR A 122 18.97 12.42 -2.05
N GLN A 123 18.26 13.27 -2.80
CA GLN A 123 16.85 13.05 -3.13
C GLN A 123 16.63 11.78 -3.97
N LEU A 124 17.45 11.58 -5.02
CA LEU A 124 17.39 10.36 -5.84
C LEU A 124 17.72 9.11 -5.02
N SER A 125 18.72 9.20 -4.15
CA SER A 125 19.15 8.09 -3.29
C SER A 125 18.05 7.70 -2.29
N LEU A 126 17.44 8.67 -1.61
CA LEU A 126 16.36 8.43 -0.65
C LEU A 126 15.12 7.82 -1.32
N PHE A 127 14.71 8.33 -2.48
CA PHE A 127 13.60 7.77 -3.25
C PHE A 127 13.87 6.31 -3.62
N THR A 128 15.01 6.06 -4.26
CA THR A 128 15.41 4.73 -4.72
C THR A 128 15.53 3.75 -3.55
N HIS A 129 16.13 4.19 -2.44
CA HIS A 129 16.29 3.39 -1.23
C HIS A 129 14.94 2.93 -0.66
N HIS A 130 13.99 3.84 -0.44
CA HIS A 130 12.68 3.50 0.11
C HIS A 130 11.85 2.64 -0.86
N MET A 131 11.93 2.90 -2.17
CA MET A 131 11.29 2.06 -3.20
C MET A 131 11.81 0.63 -3.18
N TRP A 132 13.13 0.43 -3.08
CA TRP A 132 13.72 -0.90 -3.01
C TRP A 132 13.35 -1.65 -1.73
N ILE A 133 13.44 -0.98 -0.58
CA ILE A 133 13.00 -1.57 0.69
C ILE A 133 11.52 -1.96 0.58
N GLY A 134 10.69 -1.10 0.02
CA GLY A 134 9.27 -1.38 -0.24
C GLY A 134 9.06 -2.62 -1.08
N GLY A 135 9.76 -2.72 -2.21
CA GLY A 135 9.74 -3.90 -3.06
C GLY A 135 10.10 -5.19 -2.31
N PHE A 136 11.20 -5.17 -1.53
CA PHE A 136 11.61 -6.33 -0.73
C PHE A 136 10.56 -6.74 0.32
N LEU A 137 9.96 -5.77 1.01
CA LEU A 137 8.93 -6.04 2.02
C LEU A 137 7.64 -6.57 1.38
N ILE A 138 7.19 -6.03 0.24
CA ILE A 138 6.00 -6.52 -0.47
C ILE A 138 6.21 -7.95 -0.99
N VAL A 139 7.38 -8.26 -1.56
CA VAL A 139 7.71 -9.63 -1.98
C VAL A 139 7.76 -10.56 -0.77
N GLY A 140 8.40 -10.13 0.32
CA GLY A 140 8.43 -10.88 1.58
C GLY A 140 7.03 -11.15 2.13
N ALA A 141 6.10 -10.19 2.04
CA ALA A 141 4.71 -10.37 2.43
C ALA A 141 4.03 -11.51 1.64
N ALA A 142 4.23 -11.54 0.32
CA ALA A 142 3.71 -12.61 -0.54
C ALA A 142 4.35 -13.97 -0.22
N THR A 143 5.66 -14.01 0.06
CA THR A 143 6.35 -15.25 0.48
C THR A 143 5.78 -15.79 1.79
N HIS A 144 5.59 -14.94 2.80
CA HIS A 144 5.02 -15.36 4.07
C HIS A 144 3.54 -15.77 3.96
N ALA A 145 2.77 -15.13 3.07
CA ALA A 145 1.41 -15.58 2.75
C ALA A 145 1.41 -17.00 2.14
N ALA A 146 2.32 -17.27 1.20
CA ALA A 146 2.44 -18.61 0.60
C ALA A 146 2.86 -19.67 1.63
N ILE A 147 3.79 -19.34 2.54
CA ILE A 147 4.18 -20.25 3.63
C ILE A 147 3.00 -20.51 4.57
N PHE A 148 2.24 -19.47 4.93
CA PHE A 148 1.00 -19.61 5.70
C PHE A 148 0.02 -20.57 5.01
N MET A 149 -0.21 -20.41 3.71
CA MET A 149 -1.13 -21.26 2.93
C MET A 149 -0.72 -22.75 2.91
N VAL A 150 0.57 -23.05 3.02
CA VAL A 150 1.08 -24.44 2.99
C VAL A 150 1.13 -25.04 4.39
N ARG A 151 1.55 -24.27 5.40
CA ARG A 151 1.90 -24.78 6.71
C ARG A 151 0.78 -24.68 7.74
N ASP A 152 0.09 -23.55 7.75
CA ASP A 152 -0.79 -23.15 8.86
C ASP A 152 -2.27 -23.07 8.45
N TYR A 153 -2.56 -23.04 7.15
CA TYR A 153 -3.94 -23.04 6.64
C TYR A 153 -4.53 -24.45 6.65
N ASP A 154 -5.64 -24.62 7.38
CA ASP A 154 -6.41 -25.87 7.45
C ASP A 154 -7.77 -25.69 6.76
N PRO A 155 -8.03 -26.34 5.62
CA PRO A 155 -9.30 -26.21 4.91
C PRO A 155 -10.47 -26.91 5.62
N THR A 156 -10.22 -27.85 6.53
CA THR A 156 -11.28 -28.66 7.17
C THR A 156 -12.07 -27.86 8.19
N THR A 157 -11.46 -26.85 8.80
CA THR A 157 -12.11 -25.96 9.77
C THR A 157 -12.68 -24.68 9.14
N ARG A 158 -12.48 -24.48 7.83
CA ARG A 158 -12.63 -23.19 7.13
C ARG A 158 -13.59 -23.24 5.94
N TYR A 159 -14.80 -23.70 6.20
CA TYR A 159 -15.82 -23.81 5.17
C TYR A 159 -16.54 -22.48 4.92
N GLU A 160 -16.51 -21.99 3.68
CA GLU A 160 -17.24 -20.79 3.22
C GLU A 160 -16.87 -19.46 3.87
N ASP A 161 -15.71 -19.36 4.51
CA ASP A 161 -15.14 -18.06 4.84
C ASP A 161 -14.58 -17.35 3.59
N LEU A 162 -14.17 -16.09 3.75
CA LEU A 162 -13.64 -15.28 2.66
C LEU A 162 -12.42 -15.91 1.97
N LEU A 163 -11.50 -16.50 2.75
CA LEU A 163 -10.25 -17.03 2.22
C LEU A 163 -10.50 -18.30 1.40
N ASP A 164 -11.33 -19.21 1.92
CA ASP A 164 -11.77 -20.40 1.20
C ASP A 164 -12.49 -20.05 -0.11
N ARG A 165 -13.35 -19.03 -0.08
CA ARG A 165 -14.01 -18.56 -1.30
C ARG A 165 -13.00 -18.09 -2.32
N VAL A 166 -12.03 -17.24 -1.95
CA VAL A 166 -10.96 -16.77 -2.86
C VAL A 166 -10.24 -17.94 -3.53
N LEU A 167 -9.93 -19.00 -2.77
CA LEU A 167 -9.27 -20.19 -3.31
C LEU A 167 -10.17 -20.95 -4.30
N ARG A 168 -11.48 -21.02 -4.06
CA ARG A 168 -12.44 -21.66 -4.97
C ARG A 168 -12.58 -20.99 -6.34
N HIS A 169 -12.27 -19.70 -6.45
CA HIS A 169 -12.27 -18.97 -7.72
C HIS A 169 -10.89 -18.48 -8.15
N ARG A 170 -9.82 -19.13 -7.68
CA ARG A 170 -8.43 -18.77 -8.00
C ARG A 170 -8.16 -18.73 -9.50
N ASP A 171 -8.75 -19.63 -10.29
CA ASP A 171 -8.50 -19.70 -11.74
C ASP A 171 -9.09 -18.47 -12.46
N ALA A 172 -10.23 -17.96 -11.98
CA ALA A 172 -10.80 -16.71 -12.48
C ALA A 172 -9.92 -15.51 -12.13
N ILE A 173 -9.42 -15.43 -10.88
CA ILE A 173 -8.50 -14.35 -10.45
C ILE A 173 -7.22 -14.37 -11.28
N ILE A 174 -6.59 -15.54 -11.41
CA ILE A 174 -5.33 -15.72 -12.13
C ILE A 174 -5.50 -15.40 -13.62
N SER A 175 -6.59 -15.85 -14.25
CA SER A 175 -6.84 -15.57 -15.67
C SER A 175 -7.08 -14.08 -15.96
N HIS A 176 -7.81 -13.37 -15.09
CA HIS A 176 -7.99 -11.92 -15.24
C HIS A 176 -6.69 -11.15 -15.02
N LEU A 177 -5.90 -11.54 -14.01
CA LEU A 177 -4.58 -10.93 -13.79
C LEU A 177 -3.65 -11.18 -14.98
N ASN A 178 -3.64 -12.40 -15.53
CA ASN A 178 -2.86 -12.73 -16.73
C ASN A 178 -3.29 -11.87 -17.93
N TRP A 179 -4.59 -11.76 -18.18
CA TRP A 179 -5.12 -10.90 -19.24
C TRP A 179 -4.68 -9.44 -19.06
N ALA A 180 -4.79 -8.89 -17.85
CA ALA A 180 -4.38 -7.52 -17.55
C ALA A 180 -2.88 -7.31 -17.80
N CYS A 181 -2.02 -8.25 -17.36
CA CYS A 181 -0.58 -8.19 -17.60
C CYS A 181 -0.24 -8.20 -19.10
N ILE A 182 -0.89 -9.09 -19.87
CA ILE A 182 -0.69 -9.18 -21.33
C ILE A 182 -1.17 -7.89 -22.00
N PHE A 183 -2.36 -7.41 -21.64
CA PHE A 183 -2.93 -6.19 -22.20
C PHE A 183 -2.02 -4.99 -21.94
N LEU A 184 -1.62 -4.76 -20.68
CA LEU A 184 -0.73 -3.66 -20.32
C LEU A 184 0.63 -3.81 -21.00
N GLY A 185 1.20 -5.02 -21.07
CA GLY A 185 2.47 -5.26 -21.75
C GLY A 185 2.43 -4.89 -23.24
N PHE A 186 1.42 -5.36 -23.98
CA PHE A 186 1.28 -5.03 -25.41
C PHE A 186 1.05 -3.53 -25.64
N HIS A 187 0.27 -2.86 -24.80
CA HIS A 187 -0.13 -1.46 -25.02
C HIS A 187 0.74 -0.44 -24.28
N SER A 188 1.76 -0.86 -23.53
CA SER A 188 2.79 0.04 -23.00
C SER A 188 4.09 -0.16 -23.77
N PHE A 189 4.76 -1.30 -23.58
CA PHE A 189 6.02 -1.62 -24.23
C PHE A 189 5.91 -1.68 -25.76
N GLY A 190 4.77 -2.14 -26.29
CA GLY A 190 4.53 -2.11 -27.74
C GLY A 190 4.52 -0.70 -28.34
N LEU A 191 4.03 0.30 -27.60
CA LEU A 191 4.08 1.71 -28.04
C LEU A 191 5.52 2.23 -28.10
N TYR A 192 6.37 1.82 -27.14
CA TYR A 192 7.80 2.15 -27.17
C TYR A 192 8.50 1.55 -28.39
N ILE A 193 8.28 0.26 -28.69
CA ILE A 193 8.86 -0.38 -29.89
C ILE A 193 8.37 0.29 -31.19
N HIS A 194 7.08 0.62 -31.25
CA HIS A 194 6.51 1.37 -32.37
C HIS A 194 7.23 2.70 -32.56
N ASN A 195 7.39 3.48 -31.48
CA ASN A 195 8.08 4.76 -31.51
C ASN A 195 9.55 4.64 -31.92
N ASP A 196 10.29 3.65 -31.41
CA ASP A 196 11.67 3.38 -31.81
C ASP A 196 11.77 3.04 -33.30
N THR A 197 10.83 2.24 -33.81
CA THR A 197 10.78 1.86 -35.23
C THR A 197 10.45 3.05 -36.12
N MET A 198 9.45 3.86 -35.76
CA MET A 198 9.08 5.06 -36.51
C MET A 198 10.19 6.11 -36.51
N SER A 199 10.86 6.28 -35.36
CA SER A 199 12.05 7.14 -35.24
C SER A 199 13.18 6.65 -36.14
N ALA A 200 13.52 5.36 -36.10
CA ALA A 200 14.56 4.77 -36.94
C ALA A 200 14.25 4.87 -38.45
N LEU A 201 12.97 4.85 -38.83
CA LEU A 201 12.52 5.02 -40.21
C LEU A 201 12.40 6.50 -40.65
N GLY A 202 12.74 7.46 -39.78
CA GLY A 202 12.64 8.89 -40.07
C GLY A 202 11.20 9.40 -40.18
N ARG A 203 10.26 8.76 -39.47
CA ARG A 203 8.83 9.08 -39.47
C ARG A 203 8.34 9.57 -38.08
N PRO A 204 8.89 10.67 -37.54
CA PRO A 204 8.52 11.15 -36.21
C PRO A 204 7.06 11.58 -36.09
N GLN A 205 6.42 11.99 -37.20
CA GLN A 205 5.00 12.35 -37.23
C GLN A 205 4.04 11.18 -36.93
N ASP A 206 4.53 9.94 -37.05
CA ASP A 206 3.74 8.72 -36.83
C ASP A 206 3.98 8.12 -35.41
N MET A 207 4.68 8.85 -34.54
CA MET A 207 4.96 8.46 -33.16
C MET A 207 3.82 8.88 -32.21
N PHE A 208 3.63 8.10 -31.14
CA PHE A 208 2.83 8.53 -29.99
C PHE A 208 3.67 9.48 -29.14
N SER A 209 3.30 10.76 -29.12
CA SER A 209 4.03 11.83 -28.41
C SER A 209 3.09 12.98 -28.03
N ASP A 210 3.59 13.96 -27.26
CA ASP A 210 2.80 15.12 -26.80
C ASP A 210 2.18 15.97 -27.92
N THR A 211 2.68 15.84 -29.15
CA THR A 211 2.15 16.52 -30.34
C THR A 211 1.12 15.68 -31.11
N ALA A 212 0.92 14.43 -30.71
CA ALA A 212 -0.18 13.58 -31.16
C ALA A 212 -1.44 13.85 -30.32
N ILE A 213 -2.61 13.40 -30.82
CA ILE A 213 -3.95 13.66 -30.25
C ILE A 213 -4.09 13.15 -28.81
#